data_AF-A0A836NZJ3-F1
#
_entry.id   AF-A0A836NZJ3-F1
#
_cell.length_a   1.000
_cell.length_b   1.000
_cell.length_c   1.000
_cell.angle_alpha   90.00
_cell.angle_beta   90.00
_cell.angle_gamma   90.00
#
_symmetry.space_group_name_H-M   'P 1'
#
loop_
_entity.id
_entity.type
_entity.pdbx_description
1 polymer ?
#
loop_
_entity_poly.entity_id
_entity_poly.type
_entity_poly.pdbx_seq_one_letter_code
_entity_poly.pdbx_strand_id
1 'polypeptide(L)' 'PDDITADALAGLSQTPKTLPSKYFYDARGSQLFEAITQQPEYYLTSTELSLLEASMTSIAQAIGAGVHVVEYG' A
#
# COMPACT_ATOMS: atom_id res chain seq x y z
N PRO A 1 -4.19 -14.89 12.47
CA PRO A 1 -3.10 -15.19 11.49
C PRO A 1 -3.70 -15.21 10.08
N ASP A 2 -2.94 -14.81 9.08
CA ASP A 2 -3.37 -14.99 7.69
C ASP A 2 -3.48 -16.48 7.36
N ASP A 3 -4.64 -16.90 6.82
CA ASP A 3 -4.89 -18.26 6.37
C ASP A 3 -5.38 -18.22 4.92
N ILE A 4 -4.42 -18.25 4.00
CA ILE A 4 -4.70 -18.22 2.56
C ILE A 4 -5.56 -19.39 2.11
N THR A 5 -5.48 -20.55 2.77
CA THR A 5 -6.24 -21.73 2.37
C THR A 5 -7.70 -21.55 2.74
N ALA A 6 -7.99 -21.11 3.96
CA ALA A 6 -9.35 -20.80 4.39
C ALA A 6 -9.96 -19.67 3.55
N ASP A 7 -9.21 -18.58 3.33
CA ASP A 7 -9.66 -17.43 2.53
C ASP A 7 -9.96 -17.84 1.08
N ALA A 8 -9.08 -18.63 0.46
CA ALA A 8 -9.28 -19.12 -0.90
C ALA A 8 -10.46 -20.08 -1.00
N LEU A 9 -10.61 -21.01 -0.07
CA LEU A 9 -11.75 -21.92 -0.04
C LEU A 9 -13.06 -21.14 0.06
N ALA A 10 -13.14 -20.17 0.97
CA ALA A 10 -14.34 -19.37 1.18
C ALA A 10 -14.66 -18.48 -0.03
N GLY A 11 -13.66 -17.80 -0.60
CA GLY A 11 -13.84 -16.84 -1.70
C GLY A 11 -14.11 -17.49 -3.05
N LEU A 12 -13.42 -18.59 -3.37
CA LEU A 12 -13.58 -19.29 -4.65
C LEU A 12 -14.84 -20.17 -4.71
N SER A 13 -15.44 -20.48 -3.56
CA SER A 13 -16.73 -21.19 -3.48
C SER A 13 -17.94 -20.26 -3.69
N GLN A 14 -17.77 -18.94 -3.70
CA GLN A 14 -18.86 -17.97 -3.87
C GLN A 14 -19.18 -17.70 -5.36
N THR A 15 -20.34 -17.07 -5.59
CA THR A 15 -20.72 -16.48 -6.88
C THR A 15 -21.23 -15.05 -6.65
N PRO A 16 -20.48 -14.00 -7.04
CA PRO A 16 -19.18 -14.05 -7.73
C PRO A 16 -18.02 -14.52 -6.83
N LYS A 17 -16.97 -15.07 -7.46
CA LYS A 17 -15.74 -15.49 -6.78
C LYS A 17 -14.90 -14.28 -6.38
N THR A 18 -14.27 -14.34 -5.22
CA THR A 18 -13.41 -13.26 -4.71
C THR A 18 -12.15 -13.82 -4.03
N LEU A 19 -11.11 -12.99 -3.94
CA LEU A 19 -9.93 -13.22 -3.11
C LEU A 19 -9.50 -11.88 -2.49
N PRO A 20 -9.03 -11.87 -1.22
CA PRO A 20 -8.47 -10.67 -0.61
C PRO A 20 -7.26 -10.13 -1.39
N SER A 21 -7.21 -8.81 -1.59
CA SER A 21 -6.13 -8.14 -2.33
C SER A 21 -4.77 -8.21 -1.64
N LYS A 22 -4.71 -8.46 -0.32
CA LYS A 22 -3.44 -8.66 0.42
C LYS A 22 -2.56 -9.76 -0.20
N TYR A 23 -3.16 -10.73 -0.88
CA TYR A 23 -2.44 -11.80 -1.57
C TYR A 23 -1.78 -11.37 -2.89
N PHE A 24 -1.98 -10.13 -3.34
CA PHE A 24 -1.19 -9.56 -4.43
C PHE A 24 0.25 -9.25 -4.02
N TYR A 25 0.58 -9.14 -2.73
CA TYR A 25 1.84 -8.57 -2.26
C TYR A 25 2.84 -9.62 -1.76
N ASP A 26 2.98 -10.74 -2.49
CA ASP A 26 4.15 -11.61 -2.33
C ASP A 26 5.42 -10.92 -2.86
N ALA A 27 6.58 -11.60 -2.79
CA ALA A 27 7.83 -11.00 -3.25
C ALA A 27 7.78 -10.52 -4.71
N ARG A 28 7.08 -11.24 -5.59
CA ARG A 28 6.98 -10.87 -7.01
C ARG A 28 5.94 -9.77 -7.21
N GLY A 29 4.80 -9.89 -6.56
CA GLY A 29 3.72 -8.93 -6.63
C GLY A 29 4.09 -7.56 -6.07
N SER A 30 4.92 -7.52 -5.02
CA SER A 30 5.49 -6.27 -4.50
C SER A 30 6.43 -5.60 -5.51
N GLN A 31 7.28 -6.36 -6.20
CA GLN A 31 8.11 -5.81 -7.30
C GLN A 31 7.27 -5.29 -8.47
N LEU A 32 6.15 -5.97 -8.78
CA LEU A 32 5.22 -5.51 -9.79
C LEU A 32 4.52 -4.23 -9.36
N PHE A 33 4.13 -4.12 -8.10
CA PHE A 33 3.55 -2.89 -7.54
C PHE A 33 4.54 -1.73 -7.60
N GLU A 34 5.81 -1.95 -7.23
CA GLU A 34 6.87 -0.95 -7.39
C GLU A 34 7.05 -0.52 -8.86
N ALA A 35 6.95 -1.43 -9.81
CA ALA A 35 6.97 -1.06 -11.23
C ALA A 35 5.72 -0.27 -11.67
N ILE A 36 4.55 -0.58 -11.08
CA ILE A 36 3.29 0.14 -11.29
C ILE A 36 3.42 1.58 -10.80
N THR A 37 4.03 1.83 -9.64
CA THR A 37 4.15 3.19 -9.08
C THR A 37 4.95 4.16 -9.94
N GLN A 38 5.75 3.64 -10.87
CA GLN A 38 6.55 4.42 -11.82
C GLN A 38 5.86 4.65 -13.16
N GLN A 39 4.69 4.03 -13.42
CA GLN A 39 3.98 4.22 -14.67
C GLN A 39 3.30 5.60 -14.72
N PRO A 40 3.33 6.30 -15.86
CA PRO A 40 2.71 7.62 -15.99
C PRO A 40 1.20 7.60 -15.75
N GLU A 41 0.53 6.47 -16.01
CA GLU A 41 -0.90 6.28 -15.74
C GLU A 41 -1.21 6.14 -14.25
N TYR A 42 -0.24 5.69 -13.44
CA TYR A 42 -0.39 5.51 -12.00
C TYR A 42 0.20 6.71 -11.23
N TYR A 43 -0.41 7.88 -11.43
CA TYR A 43 0.06 9.14 -10.87
C TYR A 43 0.02 9.24 -9.33
N LEU A 44 -0.59 8.27 -8.63
CA LEU A 44 -0.84 8.35 -7.20
C LEU A 44 0.45 8.51 -6.39
N THR A 45 1.44 7.64 -6.62
CA THR A 45 2.70 7.66 -5.86
C THR A 45 3.50 8.93 -6.12
N SER A 46 3.61 9.37 -7.38
CA SER A 46 4.35 10.59 -7.72
C SER A 46 3.67 11.85 -7.17
N THR A 47 2.34 11.87 -7.14
CA THR A 47 1.56 12.97 -6.55
C THR A 47 1.74 13.04 -5.04
N GLU A 48 1.66 11.90 -4.35
CA GLU A 48 1.88 11.82 -2.91
C GLU A 48 3.29 12.28 -2.53
N LEU A 49 4.32 11.78 -3.23
CA LEU A 49 5.71 12.21 -3.03
C LEU A 49 5.86 13.73 -3.21
N SER A 50 5.30 14.30 -4.26
CA SER A 50 5.36 15.74 -4.53
C SER A 50 4.70 16.56 -3.43
N LEU A 51 3.55 16.12 -2.93
CA LEU A 51 2.84 16.79 -1.83
C LEU A 51 3.60 16.68 -0.52
N LEU A 52 4.18 15.51 -0.24
CA LEU A 52 4.98 15.26 0.94
C LEU A 52 6.22 16.16 0.92
N GLU A 53 6.97 16.21 -0.17
CA GLU A 53 8.12 17.11 -0.34
C GLU A 53 7.75 18.58 -0.12
N ALA A 54 6.63 19.03 -0.70
CA ALA A 54 6.17 20.41 -0.55
C ALA A 54 5.72 20.75 0.88
N SER A 55 5.22 19.77 1.63
CA SER A 55 4.56 19.98 2.94
C SER A 55 5.38 19.53 4.14
N MET A 56 6.45 18.75 3.94
CA MET A 56 7.17 18.06 5.02
C MET A 56 7.69 19.01 6.09
N THR A 57 8.17 20.20 5.71
CA THR A 57 8.62 21.22 6.67
C THR A 57 7.48 21.70 7.58
N SER A 58 6.31 21.97 7.01
CA SER A 58 5.13 22.40 7.78
C SER A 58 4.63 21.31 8.72
N ILE A 59 4.60 20.06 8.23
CA ILE A 59 4.23 18.89 9.02
C ILE A 59 5.20 18.70 10.20
N ALA A 60 6.50 18.75 9.95
CA ALA A 60 7.52 18.62 11.00
C ALA A 60 7.40 19.72 12.07
N GLN A 61 7.13 20.97 11.66
CA GLN A 61 6.91 22.07 12.59
C GLN A 61 5.66 21.89 13.45
N ALA A 62 4.57 21.39 12.87
CA ALA A 62 3.31 21.15 13.59
C ALA A 62 3.43 20.00 14.61
N ILE A 63 4.21 18.97 14.30
CA ILE A 63 4.40 17.80 15.17
C ILE A 63 5.39 18.09 16.32
N GLY A 64 6.46 18.84 16.04
CA GLY A 64 7.52 19.12 17.01
C GLY A 64 8.54 17.98 17.17
N ALA A 65 9.54 18.20 18.02
CA ALA A 65 10.64 17.26 18.24
C ALA A 65 10.31 16.17 19.28
N GLY A 66 11.07 15.06 19.25
CA GLY A 66 10.97 13.99 20.24
C GLY A 66 9.80 13.02 20.02
N VAL A 67 9.30 12.93 18.79
CA VAL A 67 8.19 12.05 18.41
C VAL A 67 8.68 10.74 17.78
N HIS A 68 7.80 9.74 17.78
CA HIS A 68 7.98 8.50 17.02
C HIS A 68 7.14 8.54 15.75
N VAL A 69 7.74 8.09 14.65
CA VAL A 69 7.01 7.86 13.40
C VAL A 69 6.58 6.40 13.35
N VAL A 70 5.31 6.17 13.05
CA VAL A 70 4.76 4.84 12.80
C VAL A 70 4.23 4.83 11.38
N GLU A 71 4.76 3.93 10.56
CA GLU A 71 4.33 3.70 9.18
C GLU A 71 3.57 2.40 9.11
N TYR A 72 2.32 2.47 8.65
CA TYR A 72 1.51 1.29 8.40
C TYR A 72 1.81 0.80 6.99
N GLY A 73 2.32 -0.43 6.89
CA GLY A 73 2.53 -1.11 5.60
C GLY A 73 1.24 -1.57 4.96
#